data_AF-A0A7V9L9X8-F1
#
_entry.id   AF-A0A7V9L9X8-F1
#
_cell.length_a   1.000
_cell.length_b   1.000
_cell.length_c   1.000
_cell.angle_alpha   90.00
_cell.angle_beta   90.00
_cell.angle_gamma   90.00
#
_symmetry.space_group_name_H-M   'P 1'
#
loop_
_entity.id
_entity.type
_entity.pdbx_description
1 polymer ?
#
loop_
_entity_poly.entity_id
_entity_poly.type
_entity_poly.pdbx_seq_one_letter_code
_entity_poly.pdbx_strand_id
1 'polypeptide(L)'
;MVRLVLLLALGGCRSLLGFDEVQLADGAPANDTPENDPPDADCFGSNLVVVCASSIDEVVLGELIDTDVDDRCVDVAGSCVIVGGRITLQQGSTVRVTGTRPFVLFADNLDIRGTLDLSSNAQQTGANSNAVGCGLGTPPADGGSGGGHGGTFGDVGGRGGSSDGSSGGASPDPKQFTTLRGGCDGGAGASVGNGLGAGGASGGAVYLLARESITMSGSINASGAGALGATGNAGGGGGGSGGMIGLESPTILLFDDARIWANGGGGREGSPGIASGSDGGVSGDPTASAPGGAGTAGGDGGSGGHGTTAAGQGADSLDRGGGGGGGSVGIVLLRGTVEGSGTISPPPSNR
;
A
#
# COMPACT_ATOMS: atom_id res chain seq x y z
N MET A 1 -23.89 60.37 26.30
CA MET A 1 -24.73 60.46 25.08
C MET A 1 -25.14 59.03 24.76
N VAL A 2 -26.32 58.50 25.10
CA VAL A 2 -27.72 58.92 24.88
C VAL A 2 -28.21 58.73 23.43
N ARG A 3 -28.90 57.60 23.21
CA ARG A 3 -29.99 57.24 22.26
C ARG A 3 -29.81 55.77 21.85
N LEU A 4 -30.67 54.79 22.15
CA LEU A 4 -32.14 54.70 22.40
C LEU A 4 -33.04 54.87 21.17
N VAL A 5 -33.34 53.73 20.52
CA VAL A 5 -34.61 53.36 19.84
C VAL A 5 -34.73 51.82 19.96
N LEU A 6 -35.84 51.10 20.15
CA LEU A 6 -37.18 51.30 20.75
C LEU A 6 -38.34 50.79 19.85
N LEU A 7 -39.07 49.78 20.33
CA LEU A 7 -40.33 49.18 19.78
C LEU A 7 -40.18 48.38 18.47
N LEU A 8 -41.00 47.37 18.16
CA LEU A 8 -42.35 47.04 18.64
C LEU A 8 -42.57 45.51 18.83
N ALA A 9 -43.54 45.13 19.66
CA ALA A 9 -43.93 43.73 19.91
C ALA A 9 -45.28 43.37 19.27
N LEU A 10 -45.51 42.09 18.98
CA LEU A 10 -46.83 41.48 18.85
C LEU A 10 -46.82 40.11 19.55
N GLY A 11 -47.82 39.86 20.39
CA GLY A 11 -47.97 38.63 21.17
C GLY A 11 -49.28 37.92 20.89
N GLY A 12 -49.41 36.69 21.39
CA GLY A 12 -50.57 35.81 21.20
C GLY A 12 -50.78 34.87 22.39
N CYS A 13 -51.32 35.45 23.45
CA CYS A 13 -52.16 34.87 24.50
C CYS A 13 -52.57 33.37 24.38
N ARG A 14 -51.97 32.53 25.24
CA ARG A 14 -52.67 31.36 25.82
C ARG A 14 -53.29 31.74 27.17
N SER A 15 -54.24 30.93 27.64
CA SER A 15 -54.95 30.98 28.94
C SER A 15 -55.77 32.24 29.26
N LEU A 16 -57.08 32.23 28.95
CA LEU A 16 -58.10 32.97 29.74
C LEU A 16 -59.59 32.57 29.55
N LEU A 17 -59.94 31.39 29.02
CA LEU A 17 -61.32 30.88 29.08
C LEU A 17 -61.32 29.39 29.41
N GLY A 18 -61.83 29.05 30.61
CA GLY A 18 -62.03 27.66 31.03
C GLY A 18 -63.35 27.13 30.49
N PHE A 19 -63.26 26.15 29.59
CA PHE A 19 -64.36 25.25 29.24
C PHE A 19 -63.84 23.82 29.38
N ASP A 20 -64.53 23.01 30.17
CA ASP A 20 -64.28 21.58 30.27
C ASP A 20 -65.09 20.79 29.24
N GLU A 21 -64.52 19.66 28.85
CA GLU A 21 -65.10 18.49 28.15
C GLU A 21 -65.89 18.66 26.85
N VAL A 22 -65.34 18.05 25.78
CA VAL A 22 -66.08 17.08 24.95
C VAL A 22 -65.16 15.88 24.70
N GLN A 23 -65.51 14.70 25.23
CA GLN A 23 -65.01 13.43 24.72
C GLN A 23 -66.01 12.85 23.72
N LEU A 24 -65.60 12.62 22.47
CA LEU A 24 -66.10 11.52 21.65
C LEU A 24 -64.93 10.99 20.82
N ALA A 25 -64.74 9.67 20.86
CA ALA A 25 -63.77 8.96 20.03
C ALA A 25 -64.40 8.61 18.67
N ASP A 26 -63.57 8.47 17.64
CA ASP A 26 -63.75 7.45 16.61
C ASP A 26 -62.40 7.17 15.92
N GLY A 27 -62.17 5.91 15.58
CA GLY A 27 -60.88 5.45 15.06
C GLY A 27 -60.79 5.46 13.53
N ALA A 28 -59.59 5.75 13.03
CA ALA A 28 -59.12 5.36 11.70
C ALA A 28 -57.62 4.97 11.84
N PRO A 29 -57.11 4.05 11.02
CA PRO A 29 -56.01 3.17 11.45
C PRO A 29 -54.65 3.85 11.48
N ALA A 30 -53.72 3.22 12.21
CA ALA A 30 -52.30 3.35 11.92
C ALA A 30 -52.11 3.00 10.44
N ASN A 31 -51.74 4.00 9.64
CA ASN A 31 -51.24 3.76 8.29
C ASN A 31 -49.78 3.32 8.44
N ASP A 32 -49.60 2.08 8.90
CA ASP A 32 -48.35 1.34 8.81
C ASP A 32 -48.07 1.09 7.31
N THR A 33 -47.71 2.16 6.59
CA THR A 33 -46.85 1.98 5.43
C THR A 33 -45.59 1.32 5.96
N PRO A 34 -45.21 0.12 5.49
CA PRO A 34 -43.88 -0.37 5.78
C PRO A 34 -42.92 0.70 5.27
N GLU A 35 -42.18 1.30 6.19
CA GLU A 35 -41.09 2.19 5.89
C GLU A 35 -40.10 1.30 5.14
N ASN A 36 -40.10 1.41 3.80
CA ASN A 36 -39.09 0.81 2.95
C ASN A 36 -37.83 1.67 3.09
N ASP A 37 -37.35 1.80 4.33
CA ASP A 37 -35.95 2.10 4.55
C ASP A 37 -35.18 1.00 3.82
N PRO A 38 -34.33 1.36 2.84
CA PRO A 38 -33.45 0.37 2.25
C PRO A 38 -32.65 -0.25 3.39
N PRO A 39 -32.46 -1.58 3.43
CA PRO A 39 -31.77 -2.23 4.54
C PRO A 39 -30.43 -1.51 4.75
N ASP A 40 -30.24 -0.97 5.95
CA ASP A 40 -29.05 -0.19 6.32
C ASP A 40 -27.82 -0.97 5.86
N ALA A 41 -27.03 -0.38 4.96
CA ALA A 41 -25.94 -1.09 4.33
C ALA A 41 -24.87 -1.38 5.40
N ASP A 42 -24.79 -2.63 5.86
CA ASP A 42 -23.89 -3.05 6.94
C ASP A 42 -22.45 -2.62 6.67
N CYS A 43 -22.06 -1.54 7.35
CA CYS A 43 -20.72 -0.96 7.29
C CYS A 43 -19.76 -1.81 8.12
N PHE A 44 -18.63 -2.17 7.52
CA PHE A 44 -17.58 -2.90 8.21
C PHE A 44 -16.20 -2.32 7.85
N GLY A 45 -15.21 -2.57 8.72
CA GLY A 45 -13.85 -2.05 8.63
C GLY A 45 -13.56 -0.88 9.57
N SER A 46 -12.28 -0.49 9.59
CA SER A 46 -11.73 0.51 10.50
C SER A 46 -11.15 1.73 9.77
N ASN A 47 -10.54 2.66 10.49
CA ASN A 47 -10.09 3.98 9.99
C ASN A 47 -9.26 4.02 8.68
N LEU A 48 -8.71 2.89 8.21
CA LEU A 48 -8.01 2.83 6.92
C LEU A 48 -8.95 2.61 5.72
N VAL A 49 -9.97 1.76 5.90
CA VAL A 49 -10.97 1.40 4.89
C VAL A 49 -12.26 1.01 5.62
N VAL A 50 -13.36 1.71 5.34
CA VAL A 50 -14.72 1.34 5.76
C VAL A 50 -15.55 1.14 4.50
N VAL A 51 -16.23 0.00 4.38
CA VAL A 51 -17.11 -0.31 3.25
C VAL A 51 -18.50 -0.64 3.78
N CYS A 52 -19.52 0.02 3.20
CA CYS A 52 -20.92 -0.20 3.51
C CYS A 52 -21.59 -0.81 2.28
N ALA A 53 -21.76 -2.13 2.28
CA ALA A 53 -22.39 -2.84 1.16
C ALA A 53 -23.01 -4.17 1.60
N SER A 54 -24.27 -4.38 1.24
CA SER A 54 -24.90 -5.69 1.27
C SER A 54 -24.44 -6.51 0.05
N SER A 55 -24.11 -7.78 0.26
CA SER A 55 -23.77 -8.70 -0.82
C SER A 55 -24.06 -10.13 -0.42
N ILE A 56 -24.51 -10.93 -1.37
CA ILE A 56 -24.91 -12.35 -1.19
C ILE A 56 -24.32 -13.28 -2.26
N ASP A 57 -23.62 -12.73 -3.26
CA ASP A 57 -23.12 -13.48 -4.41
C ASP A 57 -21.70 -14.02 -4.18
N GLU A 58 -21.39 -15.19 -4.74
CA GLU A 58 -20.03 -15.73 -4.73
C GLU A 58 -19.20 -15.18 -5.89
N VAL A 59 -17.99 -14.69 -5.59
CA VAL A 59 -17.04 -14.15 -6.56
C VAL A 59 -15.80 -15.03 -6.60
N VAL A 60 -15.40 -15.46 -7.80
CA VAL A 60 -14.08 -16.07 -8.03
C VAL A 60 -13.20 -15.04 -8.73
N LEU A 61 -11.99 -14.80 -8.21
CA LEU A 61 -11.08 -13.82 -8.80
C LEU A 61 -10.45 -14.33 -10.11
N GLY A 62 -10.30 -13.43 -11.08
CA GLY A 62 -9.69 -13.69 -12.38
C GLY A 62 -8.23 -13.28 -12.44
N GLU A 63 -7.48 -13.75 -13.45
CA GLU A 63 -6.00 -13.70 -13.49
C GLU A 63 -5.37 -12.29 -13.50
N LEU A 64 -6.12 -11.27 -13.95
CA LEU A 64 -5.69 -9.87 -13.97
C LEU A 64 -6.82 -8.97 -13.47
N ILE A 65 -6.46 -8.00 -12.63
CA ILE A 65 -7.33 -6.93 -12.15
C ILE A 65 -6.57 -5.62 -12.36
N ASP A 66 -7.07 -4.76 -13.23
CA ASP A 66 -6.59 -3.39 -13.33
C ASP A 66 -7.53 -2.50 -12.53
N THR A 67 -7.04 -1.98 -11.40
CA THR A 67 -7.84 -1.16 -10.47
C THR A 67 -8.35 0.14 -11.09
N ASP A 68 -7.88 0.56 -12.28
CA ASP A 68 -8.40 1.75 -12.96
C ASP A 68 -9.59 1.46 -13.89
N VAL A 69 -9.74 0.22 -14.38
CA VAL A 69 -10.70 -0.12 -15.45
C VAL A 69 -11.50 -1.42 -15.27
N ASP A 70 -11.22 -2.24 -14.25
CA ASP A 70 -12.01 -3.45 -13.94
C ASP A 70 -13.46 -3.07 -13.58
N ASP A 71 -14.42 -3.71 -14.24
CA ASP A 71 -15.85 -3.38 -14.16
C ASP A 71 -16.49 -3.75 -12.82
N ARG A 72 -15.80 -4.56 -12.01
CA ARG A 72 -16.19 -4.91 -10.63
C ARG A 72 -15.70 -3.90 -9.58
N CYS A 73 -14.84 -2.94 -9.96
CA CYS A 73 -14.35 -1.93 -9.04
C CYS A 73 -15.45 -0.92 -8.67
N VAL A 74 -16.02 -1.06 -7.47
CA VAL A 74 -16.76 0.03 -6.82
C VAL A 74 -15.73 1.01 -6.24
N ASP A 75 -15.83 2.30 -6.56
CA ASP A 75 -14.95 3.30 -5.94
C ASP A 75 -15.40 3.60 -4.51
N VAL A 76 -14.51 3.34 -3.54
CA VAL A 76 -14.71 3.75 -2.15
C VAL A 76 -13.46 4.51 -1.71
N ALA A 77 -13.63 5.81 -1.48
CA ALA A 77 -12.55 6.74 -1.12
C ALA A 77 -11.32 6.66 -2.05
N GLY A 78 -11.52 6.46 -3.36
CA GLY A 78 -10.45 6.33 -4.35
C GLY A 78 -9.76 4.96 -4.39
N SER A 79 -10.30 3.95 -3.70
CA SER A 79 -9.89 2.54 -3.81
C SER A 79 -10.82 1.77 -4.75
N CYS A 80 -10.28 0.83 -5.52
CA CYS A 80 -11.07 -0.19 -6.20
C CYS A 80 -11.50 -1.25 -5.18
N VAL A 81 -12.80 -1.33 -4.89
CA VAL A 81 -13.39 -2.35 -4.02
C VAL A 81 -14.16 -3.37 -4.86
N ILE A 82 -13.80 -4.65 -4.74
CA ILE A 82 -14.63 -5.76 -5.22
C ILE A 82 -15.39 -6.33 -4.02
N VAL A 83 -16.72 -6.43 -4.15
CA VAL A 83 -17.62 -6.89 -3.08
C VAL A 83 -18.23 -8.26 -3.46
N GLY A 84 -18.33 -9.17 -2.49
CA GLY A 84 -19.02 -10.46 -2.61
C GLY A 84 -19.57 -10.92 -1.26
N GLY A 85 -20.42 -11.94 -1.19
CA GLY A 85 -20.71 -12.65 0.06
C GLY A 85 -19.56 -13.60 0.42
N ARG A 86 -19.07 -14.33 -0.59
CA ARG A 86 -17.82 -15.12 -0.54
C ARG A 86 -16.92 -14.69 -1.68
N ILE A 87 -15.64 -14.42 -1.40
CA ILE A 87 -14.63 -14.22 -2.46
C ILE A 87 -13.57 -15.31 -2.34
N THR A 88 -13.38 -16.07 -3.42
CA THR A 88 -12.46 -17.22 -3.47
C THR A 88 -11.35 -16.96 -4.49
N LEU A 89 -10.10 -17.18 -4.07
CA LEU A 89 -8.94 -17.32 -4.96
C LEU A 89 -8.45 -18.77 -4.92
N GLN A 90 -8.66 -19.49 -6.02
CA GLN A 90 -8.37 -20.92 -6.12
C GLN A 90 -6.87 -21.26 -6.05
N GLN A 91 -6.55 -22.46 -5.58
CA GLN A 91 -5.18 -22.95 -5.47
C GLN A 91 -4.52 -23.07 -6.86
N GLY A 92 -3.29 -22.58 -6.98
CA GLY A 92 -2.55 -22.55 -8.24
C GLY A 92 -2.88 -21.38 -9.17
N SER A 93 -3.98 -20.65 -8.93
CA SER A 93 -4.28 -19.40 -9.63
C SER A 93 -3.35 -18.27 -9.15
N THR A 94 -2.96 -17.38 -10.06
CA THR A 94 -2.29 -16.11 -9.72
C THR A 94 -3.13 -14.96 -10.25
N VAL A 95 -3.50 -14.04 -9.37
CA VAL A 95 -4.21 -12.79 -9.68
C VAL A 95 -3.19 -11.66 -9.62
N ARG A 96 -2.89 -11.03 -10.74
CA ARG A 96 -2.09 -9.79 -10.76
C ARG A 96 -3.00 -8.59 -10.56
N VAL A 97 -2.59 -7.65 -9.71
CA VAL A 97 -3.36 -6.43 -9.44
C VAL A 97 -2.52 -5.18 -9.69
N THR A 98 -2.94 -4.39 -10.68
CA THR A 98 -2.25 -3.19 -11.16
C THR A 98 -3.17 -1.96 -11.11
N GLY A 99 -2.70 -0.81 -11.63
CA GLY A 99 -3.48 0.43 -11.71
C GLY A 99 -3.17 1.43 -10.58
N THR A 100 -3.77 2.62 -10.66
CA THR A 100 -3.44 3.75 -9.77
C THR A 100 -4.17 3.73 -8.43
N ARG A 101 -5.27 2.99 -8.29
CA ARG A 101 -6.09 2.92 -7.07
C ARG A 101 -5.65 1.78 -6.14
N PRO A 102 -5.73 1.93 -4.80
CA PRO A 102 -5.55 0.80 -3.90
C PRO A 102 -6.60 -0.28 -4.13
N PHE A 103 -6.26 -1.54 -3.84
CA PHE A 103 -7.17 -2.67 -4.04
C PHE A 103 -7.80 -3.12 -2.72
N VAL A 104 -9.11 -3.38 -2.73
CA VAL A 104 -9.84 -3.90 -1.57
C VAL A 104 -10.74 -5.05 -1.99
N LEU A 105 -10.73 -6.12 -1.21
CA LEU A 105 -11.73 -7.19 -1.28
C LEU A 105 -12.61 -7.08 -0.03
N PHE A 106 -13.93 -6.99 -0.23
CA PHE A 106 -14.91 -6.90 0.85
C PHE A 106 -15.92 -8.05 0.79
N ALA A 107 -16.03 -8.83 1.87
CA ALA A 107 -16.97 -9.96 1.92
C ALA A 107 -17.46 -10.35 3.31
N ASP A 108 -18.28 -11.39 3.40
CA ASP A 108 -18.46 -12.14 4.65
C ASP A 108 -17.26 -13.06 4.88
N ASN A 109 -16.90 -13.82 3.84
CA ASN A 109 -15.81 -14.80 3.87
C ASN A 109 -14.83 -14.61 2.72
N LEU A 110 -13.53 -14.55 3.04
CA LEU A 110 -12.44 -14.51 2.06
C LEU A 110 -11.63 -15.81 2.14
N ASP A 111 -11.46 -16.50 1.02
CA ASP A 111 -10.77 -17.80 0.93
C ASP A 111 -9.62 -17.71 -0.09
N ILE A 112 -8.40 -17.48 0.41
CA ILE A 112 -7.21 -17.18 -0.40
C ILE A 112 -6.27 -18.39 -0.43
N ARG A 113 -6.36 -19.19 -1.50
CA ARG A 113 -5.55 -20.41 -1.70
C ARG A 113 -4.55 -20.31 -2.85
N GLY A 114 -4.72 -19.32 -3.73
CA GLY A 114 -3.78 -18.94 -4.79
C GLY A 114 -2.88 -17.76 -4.42
N THR A 115 -2.28 -17.13 -5.41
CA THR A 115 -1.39 -15.97 -5.24
C THR A 115 -2.09 -14.67 -5.64
N LEU A 116 -2.16 -13.71 -4.73
CA LEU A 116 -2.54 -12.32 -5.02
C LEU A 116 -1.27 -11.48 -5.13
N ASP A 117 -0.92 -11.08 -6.35
CA ASP A 117 0.34 -10.40 -6.67
C ASP A 117 0.10 -8.91 -7.00
N LEU A 118 0.55 -8.06 -6.08
CA LEU A 118 0.63 -6.61 -6.17
C LEU A 118 2.10 -6.13 -6.07
N SER A 119 3.06 -7.01 -6.37
CA SER A 119 4.47 -6.64 -6.38
C SER A 119 4.83 -5.85 -7.63
N SER A 120 5.82 -4.97 -7.49
CA SER A 120 6.40 -4.28 -8.65
C SER A 120 7.69 -4.97 -9.10
N ASN A 121 7.93 -4.97 -10.41
CA ASN A 121 9.14 -5.50 -11.04
C ASN A 121 9.36 -4.78 -12.40
N ALA A 122 10.20 -5.34 -13.27
CA ALA A 122 10.54 -4.76 -14.57
C ALA A 122 9.39 -4.79 -15.61
N GLN A 123 8.33 -5.57 -15.35
CA GLN A 123 7.21 -5.79 -16.27
C GLN A 123 5.84 -5.38 -15.70
N GLN A 124 5.72 -5.19 -14.39
CA GLN A 124 4.47 -4.78 -13.74
C GLN A 124 4.73 -3.79 -12.60
N THR A 125 3.74 -2.94 -12.34
CA THR A 125 3.69 -2.06 -11.17
C THR A 125 2.42 -2.38 -10.37
N GLY A 126 2.58 -2.67 -9.08
CA GLY A 126 1.47 -3.04 -8.21
C GLY A 126 0.43 -1.93 -8.05
N ALA A 127 -0.81 -2.30 -7.74
CA ALA A 127 -1.90 -1.36 -7.51
C ALA A 127 -1.54 -0.26 -6.51
N ASN A 128 -1.66 1.01 -6.90
CA ASN A 128 -1.25 2.18 -6.11
C ASN A 128 0.24 2.20 -5.69
N SER A 129 1.12 1.55 -6.43
CA SER A 129 2.57 1.74 -6.29
C SER A 129 2.99 3.19 -6.52
N ASN A 130 4.13 3.58 -5.95
CA ASN A 130 4.68 4.95 -5.98
C ASN A 130 3.67 6.01 -5.48
N ALA A 131 2.88 5.64 -4.47
CA ALA A 131 1.78 6.46 -3.99
C ALA A 131 2.26 7.85 -3.52
N VAL A 132 1.43 8.86 -3.75
CA VAL A 132 1.73 10.23 -3.28
C VAL A 132 1.97 10.28 -1.77
N GLY A 133 2.73 11.29 -1.34
CA GLY A 133 3.05 11.52 0.06
C GLY A 133 4.42 11.00 0.52
N CYS A 134 5.19 10.32 -0.32
CA CYS A 134 6.57 9.90 0.00
C CYS A 134 7.47 11.04 0.51
N GLY A 135 8.46 10.70 1.33
CA GLY A 135 9.61 11.60 1.53
C GLY A 135 10.45 11.62 0.25
N LEU A 136 10.99 12.78 -0.14
CA LEU A 136 11.79 12.90 -1.37
C LEU A 136 13.26 12.46 -1.18
N GLY A 137 13.64 12.09 0.05
CA GLY A 137 15.02 11.86 0.45
C GLY A 137 15.93 13.06 0.19
N THR A 138 17.22 12.78 0.12
CA THR A 138 18.25 13.66 -0.43
C THR A 138 18.82 12.97 -1.67
N PRO A 139 18.83 13.61 -2.85
CA PRO A 139 19.48 13.05 -4.03
C PRO A 139 20.99 12.93 -3.84
N PRO A 140 21.70 12.14 -4.67
CA PRO A 140 23.16 12.13 -4.67
C PRO A 140 23.71 13.49 -5.13
N ALA A 141 24.96 13.81 -4.80
CA ALA A 141 25.52 15.13 -5.12
C ALA A 141 25.76 15.32 -6.62
N ASP A 142 25.37 16.49 -7.14
CA ASP A 142 25.51 16.90 -8.54
C ASP A 142 26.95 16.76 -9.06
N GLY A 143 27.09 16.42 -10.33
CA GLY A 143 28.39 16.39 -11.03
C GLY A 143 29.27 15.16 -10.75
N GLY A 144 28.77 14.16 -10.02
CA GLY A 144 29.44 12.87 -9.85
C GLY A 144 28.50 11.67 -10.07
N SER A 145 28.91 10.50 -9.57
CA SER A 145 28.26 9.20 -9.84
C SER A 145 27.78 8.51 -8.55
N GLY A 146 27.31 9.28 -7.56
CA GLY A 146 26.76 8.72 -6.32
C GLY A 146 25.48 7.93 -6.57
N GLY A 147 25.33 6.78 -5.92
CA GLY A 147 24.15 5.93 -6.02
C GLY A 147 22.92 6.53 -5.34
N GLY A 148 21.74 6.16 -5.83
CA GLY A 148 20.44 6.58 -5.31
C GLY A 148 20.08 5.91 -3.99
N HIS A 149 19.23 6.56 -3.20
CA HIS A 149 18.66 5.99 -1.98
C HIS A 149 17.53 5.00 -2.29
N GLY A 150 17.33 3.99 -1.47
CA GLY A 150 16.19 3.08 -1.57
C GLY A 150 14.91 3.70 -1.00
N GLY A 151 13.77 3.24 -1.50
CA GLY A 151 12.45 3.70 -1.07
C GLY A 151 12.20 3.43 0.41
N THR A 152 11.52 4.35 1.08
CA THR A 152 11.20 4.31 2.52
C THR A 152 9.69 4.22 2.71
N PHE A 153 9.23 3.20 3.44
CA PHE A 153 7.82 3.11 3.85
C PHE A 153 7.61 2.54 5.26
N GLY A 154 7.79 1.24 5.47
CA GLY A 154 7.68 0.63 6.81
C GLY A 154 8.89 0.89 7.71
N ASP A 155 10.05 1.07 7.09
CA ASP A 155 11.32 1.41 7.72
C ASP A 155 12.13 2.36 6.79
N VAL A 156 13.29 2.82 7.23
CA VAL A 156 14.23 3.62 6.42
C VAL A 156 14.82 2.76 5.30
N GLY A 157 14.78 3.27 4.06
CA GLY A 157 15.45 2.64 2.92
C GLY A 157 16.98 2.76 3.01
N GLY A 158 17.72 1.96 2.26
CA GLY A 158 19.18 2.02 2.21
C GLY A 158 19.68 3.32 1.58
N ARG A 159 20.71 3.93 2.16
CA ARG A 159 21.49 5.00 1.53
C ARG A 159 22.20 4.45 0.28
N GLY A 160 22.32 5.26 -0.77
CA GLY A 160 23.23 4.97 -1.88
C GLY A 160 24.70 5.17 -1.50
N GLY A 161 25.58 4.46 -2.18
CA GLY A 161 27.03 4.57 -2.07
C GLY A 161 27.58 5.81 -2.77
N SER A 162 28.72 6.28 -2.30
CA SER A 162 29.43 7.46 -2.80
C SER A 162 30.33 7.12 -4.00
N SER A 163 30.78 8.16 -4.70
CA SER A 163 31.81 8.12 -5.74
C SER A 163 32.83 9.23 -5.48
N ASP A 164 34.00 9.23 -6.14
CA ASP A 164 35.01 10.28 -6.00
C ASP A 164 34.40 11.69 -6.15
N GLY A 165 34.32 12.41 -5.03
CA GLY A 165 33.77 13.77 -4.95
C GLY A 165 32.25 13.92 -4.89
N SER A 166 31.46 12.84 -4.96
CA SER A 166 29.99 12.88 -4.89
C SER A 166 29.42 11.88 -3.89
N SER A 167 28.68 12.40 -2.90
CA SER A 167 27.99 11.61 -1.88
C SER A 167 26.79 10.86 -2.47
N GLY A 168 26.65 9.58 -2.13
CA GLY A 168 25.42 8.83 -2.43
C GLY A 168 24.20 9.38 -1.68
N GLY A 169 23.04 9.28 -2.32
CA GLY A 169 21.77 9.85 -1.85
C GLY A 169 21.28 9.21 -0.55
N ALA A 170 20.55 9.96 0.26
CA ALA A 170 20.07 9.55 1.58
C ALA A 170 18.56 9.40 1.63
N SER A 171 18.09 8.29 2.21
CA SER A 171 16.67 8.00 2.38
C SER A 171 16.02 8.93 3.41
N PRO A 172 14.74 9.29 3.26
CA PRO A 172 14.00 10.03 4.27
C PRO A 172 13.58 9.12 5.44
N ASP A 173 13.17 9.71 6.55
CA ASP A 173 12.47 8.95 7.61
C ASP A 173 11.08 8.48 7.14
N PRO A 174 10.59 7.30 7.61
CA PRO A 174 9.22 6.85 7.41
C PRO A 174 8.18 7.87 7.84
N LYS A 175 7.28 8.24 6.91
CA LYS A 175 6.10 9.04 7.25
C LYS A 175 4.99 8.17 7.80
N GLN A 176 4.19 8.72 8.71
CA GLN A 176 2.94 8.10 9.11
C GLN A 176 1.96 8.06 7.95
N PHE A 177 1.20 6.97 7.86
CA PHE A 177 0.13 6.76 6.89
C PHE A 177 -1.22 6.87 7.61
N THR A 178 -2.21 7.49 6.96
CA THR A 178 -3.58 7.62 7.49
C THR A 178 -4.62 7.04 6.53
N THR A 179 -4.17 6.47 5.41
CA THR A 179 -4.99 5.86 4.36
C THR A 179 -4.27 4.60 3.86
N LEU A 180 -5.02 3.68 3.25
CA LEU A 180 -4.45 2.63 2.43
C LEU A 180 -3.65 3.27 1.28
N ARG A 181 -2.35 2.92 1.14
CA ARG A 181 -1.48 3.39 0.06
C ARG A 181 -0.34 2.42 -0.21
N GLY A 182 0.18 2.40 -1.44
CA GLY A 182 1.40 1.65 -1.77
C GLY A 182 2.65 2.26 -1.12
N GLY A 183 3.81 1.70 -1.43
CA GLY A 183 5.09 2.12 -0.86
C GLY A 183 5.65 3.44 -1.43
N CYS A 184 6.98 3.54 -1.44
CA CYS A 184 7.74 4.61 -2.08
C CYS A 184 8.80 4.05 -3.02
N ASP A 185 8.99 4.72 -4.15
CA ASP A 185 10.02 4.44 -5.13
C ASP A 185 11.42 4.70 -4.55
N GLY A 186 12.42 4.04 -5.14
CA GLY A 186 13.81 4.38 -4.89
C GLY A 186 14.22 5.66 -5.63
N GLY A 187 15.14 6.41 -5.02
CA GLY A 187 15.78 7.55 -5.66
C GLY A 187 16.70 7.13 -6.80
N ALA A 188 16.81 7.97 -7.82
CA ALA A 188 17.73 7.77 -8.92
C ALA A 188 19.20 7.97 -8.50
N GLY A 189 20.11 7.23 -9.14
CA GLY A 189 21.56 7.46 -9.06
C GLY A 189 21.99 8.64 -9.93
N ALA A 190 22.99 9.40 -9.48
CA ALA A 190 23.54 10.52 -10.23
C ALA A 190 24.38 10.04 -11.42
N SER A 191 24.51 10.89 -12.44
CA SER A 191 25.21 10.59 -13.68
C SER A 191 25.90 11.83 -14.21
N VAL A 192 27.06 11.64 -14.84
CA VAL A 192 27.78 12.70 -15.56
C VAL A 192 27.44 12.72 -17.06
N GLY A 193 26.31 12.13 -17.46
CA GLY A 193 25.84 12.09 -18.85
C GLY A 193 24.40 11.59 -19.02
N ASN A 194 24.08 11.15 -20.24
CA ASN A 194 22.74 10.70 -20.62
C ASN A 194 22.44 9.27 -20.14
N GLY A 195 22.26 9.08 -18.84
CA GLY A 195 21.88 7.80 -18.26
C GLY A 195 21.86 7.86 -16.74
N LEU A 196 20.69 8.11 -16.15
CA LEU A 196 20.48 8.02 -14.70
C LEU A 196 20.16 6.57 -14.33
N GLY A 197 20.68 6.09 -13.19
CA GLY A 197 20.24 4.82 -12.62
C GLY A 197 18.83 4.98 -12.08
N ALA A 198 17.83 4.43 -12.78
CA ALA A 198 16.44 4.53 -12.36
C ALA A 198 16.21 3.76 -11.06
N GLY A 199 15.48 4.36 -10.12
CA GLY A 199 15.06 3.66 -8.91
C GLY A 199 13.98 2.62 -9.19
N GLY A 200 13.88 1.62 -8.33
CA GLY A 200 12.82 0.63 -8.37
C GLY A 200 11.48 1.21 -7.93
N ALA A 201 10.38 0.86 -8.62
CA ALA A 201 9.03 1.17 -8.20
C ALA A 201 8.66 0.45 -6.89
N SER A 202 7.82 1.05 -6.06
CA SER A 202 7.37 0.46 -4.79
C SER A 202 6.40 -0.70 -5.00
N GLY A 203 6.20 -1.52 -3.98
CA GLY A 203 5.06 -2.43 -3.92
C GLY A 203 3.70 -1.72 -3.83
N GLY A 204 2.64 -2.41 -4.24
CA GLY A 204 1.26 -1.91 -4.24
C GLY A 204 0.54 -2.00 -2.90
N ALA A 205 -0.77 -1.77 -2.89
CA ALA A 205 -1.61 -1.79 -1.69
C ALA A 205 -2.84 -2.68 -1.82
N VAL A 206 -3.05 -3.54 -0.83
CA VAL A 206 -4.23 -4.40 -0.70
C VAL A 206 -4.82 -4.37 0.72
N TYR A 207 -6.15 -4.39 0.79
CA TYR A 207 -6.90 -4.63 2.03
C TYR A 207 -7.90 -5.77 1.84
N LEU A 208 -7.79 -6.80 2.66
CA LEU A 208 -8.74 -7.91 2.78
C LEU A 208 -9.66 -7.62 3.96
N LEU A 209 -10.94 -7.42 3.68
CA LEU A 209 -11.93 -7.00 4.66
C LEU A 209 -13.08 -8.02 4.70
N ALA A 210 -13.25 -8.74 5.81
CA ALA A 210 -14.25 -9.81 5.91
C ALA A 210 -15.07 -9.75 7.20
N ARG A 211 -16.41 -9.73 7.08
CA ARG A 211 -17.33 -9.65 8.23
C ARG A 211 -17.31 -10.88 9.14
N GLU A 212 -17.02 -12.07 8.60
CA GLU A 212 -16.98 -13.33 9.37
C GLU A 212 -15.56 -13.90 9.46
N SER A 213 -14.91 -14.19 8.32
CA SER A 213 -13.59 -14.82 8.33
C SER A 213 -12.70 -14.51 7.12
N ILE A 214 -11.39 -14.47 7.36
CA ILE A 214 -10.35 -14.60 6.35
C ILE A 214 -9.66 -15.95 6.57
N THR A 215 -9.69 -16.81 5.56
CA THR A 215 -8.97 -18.09 5.54
C THR A 215 -7.92 -18.05 4.45
N MET A 216 -6.66 -18.38 4.77
CA MET A 216 -5.57 -18.31 3.82
C MET A 216 -4.61 -19.50 3.91
N SER A 217 -4.39 -20.15 2.76
CA SER A 217 -3.31 -21.12 2.50
C SER A 217 -2.42 -20.68 1.32
N GLY A 218 -2.75 -19.54 0.70
CA GLY A 218 -2.10 -18.99 -0.47
C GLY A 218 -1.04 -17.94 -0.17
N SER A 219 -0.80 -17.07 -1.15
CA SER A 219 0.23 -16.04 -1.11
C SER A 219 -0.33 -14.63 -1.35
N ILE A 220 0.19 -13.63 -0.64
CA ILE A 220 -0.05 -12.21 -0.92
C ILE A 220 1.31 -11.51 -1.01
N ASN A 221 1.62 -10.95 -2.17
CA ASN A 221 2.88 -10.26 -2.42
C ASN A 221 2.62 -8.79 -2.77
N ALA A 222 3.20 -7.87 -1.99
CA ALA A 222 3.22 -6.43 -2.25
C ALA A 222 4.66 -5.90 -2.16
N SER A 223 5.63 -6.64 -2.71
CA SER A 223 7.05 -6.27 -2.65
C SER A 223 7.44 -5.19 -3.67
N GLY A 224 8.47 -4.42 -3.32
CA GLY A 224 9.07 -3.42 -4.20
C GLY A 224 9.96 -4.02 -5.29
N ALA A 225 10.08 -3.28 -6.40
CA ALA A 225 10.95 -3.63 -7.52
C ALA A 225 12.41 -3.37 -7.17
N GLY A 226 13.30 -4.21 -7.70
CA GLY A 226 14.71 -3.87 -7.80
C GLY A 226 14.93 -2.70 -8.74
N ALA A 227 16.00 -1.95 -8.53
CA ALA A 227 16.43 -0.88 -9.44
C ALA A 227 17.01 -1.45 -10.74
N LEU A 228 16.64 -0.85 -11.86
CA LEU A 228 16.94 -1.35 -13.20
C LEU A 228 17.66 -0.27 -14.00
N GLY A 229 18.65 -0.68 -14.78
CA GLY A 229 19.16 0.09 -15.92
C GLY A 229 19.91 1.39 -15.61
N ALA A 230 21.15 1.43 -16.07
CA ALA A 230 21.87 2.63 -16.49
C ALA A 230 23.06 2.19 -17.34
N THR A 231 23.30 2.89 -18.43
CA THR A 231 24.59 2.93 -19.14
C THR A 231 25.22 4.30 -18.86
N GLY A 232 26.55 4.39 -18.90
CA GLY A 232 27.27 5.62 -18.56
C GLY A 232 28.10 5.51 -17.27
N ASN A 233 28.90 6.55 -17.01
CA ASN A 233 29.45 6.81 -15.67
C ASN A 233 28.30 7.30 -14.79
N ALA A 234 27.70 6.38 -14.05
CA ALA A 234 26.49 6.63 -13.25
C ALA A 234 26.46 5.75 -12.00
N GLY A 235 25.91 6.30 -10.91
CA GLY A 235 25.57 5.54 -9.72
C GLY A 235 24.34 4.64 -9.94
N GLY A 236 24.26 3.55 -9.20
CA GLY A 236 23.10 2.66 -9.22
C GLY A 236 21.85 3.34 -8.67
N GLY A 237 20.69 3.08 -9.25
CA GLY A 237 19.40 3.48 -8.66
C GLY A 237 19.09 2.68 -7.40
N GLY A 238 18.33 3.26 -6.46
CA GLY A 238 17.92 2.55 -5.24
C GLY A 238 16.68 1.67 -5.45
N GLY A 239 16.55 0.57 -4.71
CA GLY A 239 15.40 -0.33 -4.79
C GLY A 239 14.12 0.30 -4.22
N GLY A 240 12.95 -0.08 -4.75
CA GLY A 240 11.66 0.39 -4.25
C GLY A 240 11.28 -0.27 -2.93
N SER A 241 10.54 0.43 -2.06
CA SER A 241 10.06 -0.17 -0.82
C SER A 241 8.97 -1.21 -1.06
N GLY A 242 8.75 -2.10 -0.09
CA GLY A 242 7.48 -2.83 0.00
C GLY A 242 6.28 -1.90 0.12
N GLY A 243 5.09 -2.42 -0.18
CA GLY A 243 3.80 -1.74 -0.13
C GLY A 243 3.00 -1.97 1.16
N MET A 244 1.67 -1.93 1.08
CA MET A 244 0.79 -2.17 2.26
C MET A 244 -0.10 -3.41 2.05
N ILE A 245 -0.14 -4.28 3.05
CA ILE A 245 -1.09 -5.40 3.13
C ILE A 245 -1.87 -5.28 4.43
N GLY A 246 -3.19 -5.24 4.36
CA GLY A 246 -4.05 -5.31 5.54
C GLY A 246 -5.05 -6.47 5.46
N LEU A 247 -5.25 -7.15 6.59
CA LEU A 247 -6.31 -8.14 6.80
C LEU A 247 -7.14 -7.69 8.01
N GLU A 248 -8.44 -7.49 7.84
CA GLU A 248 -9.38 -7.11 8.91
C GLU A 248 -10.61 -8.02 8.90
N SER A 249 -10.83 -8.75 10.00
CA SER A 249 -11.93 -9.71 10.19
C SER A 249 -12.00 -10.17 11.65
N PRO A 250 -13.16 -10.61 12.19
CA PRO A 250 -13.22 -11.19 13.53
C PRO A 250 -12.26 -12.39 13.71
N THR A 251 -12.13 -13.21 12.66
CA THR A 251 -11.26 -14.40 12.63
C THR A 251 -10.37 -14.38 11.39
N ILE A 252 -9.06 -14.55 11.57
CA ILE A 252 -8.06 -14.63 10.51
C ILE A 252 -7.29 -15.95 10.70
N LEU A 253 -7.58 -16.96 9.89
CA LEU A 253 -6.94 -18.27 9.91
C LEU A 253 -5.86 -18.37 8.84
N LEU A 254 -4.60 -18.50 9.26
CA LEU A 254 -3.42 -18.60 8.40
C LEU A 254 -2.79 -20.00 8.50
N PHE A 255 -3.00 -20.84 7.49
CA PHE A 255 -2.37 -22.17 7.41
C PHE A 255 -0.85 -22.08 7.28
N ASP A 256 -0.14 -23.18 7.54
CA ASP A 256 1.33 -23.23 7.58
C ASP A 256 1.99 -22.92 6.21
N ASP A 257 1.24 -23.08 5.10
CA ASP A 257 1.63 -22.72 3.73
C ASP A 257 1.29 -21.27 3.36
N ALA A 258 0.54 -20.54 4.19
CA ALA A 258 0.23 -19.13 3.98
C ALA A 258 1.49 -18.26 3.94
N ARG A 259 1.60 -17.35 2.96
CA ARG A 259 2.71 -16.41 2.78
C ARG A 259 2.21 -14.99 2.58
N ILE A 260 2.59 -14.04 3.44
CA ILE A 260 2.24 -12.62 3.31
C ILE A 260 3.53 -11.81 3.29
N TRP A 261 3.82 -11.07 2.20
CA TRP A 261 5.03 -10.23 2.20
C TRP A 261 4.95 -8.92 1.42
N ALA A 262 5.54 -7.89 2.02
CA ALA A 262 5.78 -6.58 1.44
C ALA A 262 7.27 -6.24 1.65
N ASN A 263 8.15 -6.96 0.96
CA ASN A 263 9.60 -6.79 1.11
C ASN A 263 10.13 -5.68 0.18
N GLY A 264 11.28 -5.11 0.51
CA GLY A 264 11.96 -4.14 -0.35
C GLY A 264 12.66 -4.79 -1.55
N GLY A 265 12.81 -4.04 -2.63
CA GLY A 265 13.61 -4.42 -3.79
C GLY A 265 15.10 -4.13 -3.61
N GLY A 266 15.95 -4.77 -4.42
CA GLY A 266 17.40 -4.53 -4.39
C GLY A 266 17.80 -3.22 -5.06
N GLY A 267 18.82 -2.54 -4.51
CA GLY A 267 19.52 -1.47 -5.20
C GLY A 267 20.39 -2.00 -6.33
N ARG A 268 20.70 -1.15 -7.32
CA ARG A 268 21.49 -1.49 -8.50
C ARG A 268 22.99 -1.28 -8.26
N GLU A 269 23.84 -2.03 -8.97
CA GLU A 269 25.27 -1.74 -9.02
C GLU A 269 25.57 -0.39 -9.72
N GLY A 270 26.62 0.31 -9.30
CA GLY A 270 27.18 1.42 -10.06
C GLY A 270 27.83 0.97 -11.39
N SER A 271 28.10 1.91 -12.30
CA SER A 271 28.62 1.62 -13.65
C SER A 271 29.90 2.40 -14.02
N PRO A 272 30.86 1.79 -14.76
CA PRO A 272 32.04 2.43 -15.30
C PRO A 272 31.87 2.69 -16.81
N GLY A 273 31.56 3.93 -17.16
CA GLY A 273 31.58 4.42 -18.54
C GLY A 273 30.65 3.66 -19.48
N ILE A 274 31.17 2.67 -20.20
CA ILE A 274 30.44 1.95 -21.25
C ILE A 274 29.78 0.65 -20.78
N ALA A 275 30.13 0.15 -19.59
CA ALA A 275 29.54 -1.09 -19.07
C ALA A 275 28.34 -0.78 -18.15
N SER A 276 27.28 -1.58 -18.27
CA SER A 276 26.16 -1.56 -17.31
C SER A 276 26.58 -2.27 -16.02
N GLY A 277 26.22 -1.70 -14.87
CA GLY A 277 26.17 -2.45 -13.61
C GLY A 277 25.03 -3.47 -13.59
N SER A 278 25.17 -4.50 -12.77
CA SER A 278 24.13 -5.49 -12.49
C SER A 278 22.88 -4.85 -11.88
N ASP A 279 21.70 -5.25 -12.37
CA ASP A 279 20.40 -4.79 -11.85
C ASP A 279 20.09 -5.36 -10.45
N GLY A 280 19.28 -4.65 -9.68
CA GLY A 280 18.76 -5.12 -8.39
C GLY A 280 17.66 -6.17 -8.58
N GLY A 281 17.60 -7.14 -7.66
CA GLY A 281 16.58 -8.18 -7.66
C GLY A 281 15.25 -7.77 -7.03
N VAL A 282 14.29 -8.70 -7.04
CA VAL A 282 13.00 -8.62 -6.35
C VAL A 282 12.88 -9.72 -5.29
N SER A 283 12.01 -9.54 -4.30
CA SER A 283 11.79 -10.54 -3.24
C SER A 283 10.73 -11.57 -3.66
N GLY A 284 11.16 -12.83 -3.83
CA GLY A 284 10.29 -13.94 -4.23
C GLY A 284 9.62 -14.72 -3.09
N ASP A 285 9.97 -14.45 -1.84
CA ASP A 285 9.47 -15.15 -0.64
C ASP A 285 9.58 -14.22 0.60
N PRO A 286 8.68 -14.31 1.60
CA PRO A 286 8.78 -13.52 2.84
C PRO A 286 10.14 -13.58 3.54
N THR A 287 10.82 -14.72 3.51
CA THR A 287 12.05 -14.99 4.29
C THR A 287 13.34 -14.56 3.60
N ALA A 288 13.27 -14.04 2.37
CA ALA A 288 14.45 -13.66 1.58
C ALA A 288 14.44 -12.17 1.22
N SER A 289 15.58 -11.50 1.45
CA SER A 289 15.85 -10.19 0.88
C SER A 289 15.91 -10.26 -0.65
N ALA A 290 15.44 -9.21 -1.31
CA ALA A 290 15.80 -8.96 -2.70
C ALA A 290 17.33 -8.71 -2.78
N PRO A 291 18.09 -9.43 -3.62
CA PRO A 291 19.53 -9.19 -3.73
C PRO A 291 19.80 -7.83 -4.36
N GLY A 292 20.83 -7.12 -3.88
CA GLY A 292 21.37 -5.98 -4.61
C GLY A 292 22.13 -6.45 -5.86
N GLY A 293 22.21 -5.58 -6.86
CA GLY A 293 23.01 -5.84 -8.05
C GLY A 293 24.49 -5.86 -7.70
N ALA A 294 25.19 -6.96 -8.01
CA ALA A 294 26.60 -7.13 -7.70
C ALA A 294 27.39 -7.54 -8.94
N GLY A 295 28.66 -7.12 -9.01
CA GLY A 295 29.44 -7.31 -10.24
C GLY A 295 30.90 -6.90 -10.15
N THR A 296 31.42 -6.39 -11.27
CA THR A 296 32.78 -5.82 -11.39
C THR A 296 32.75 -4.45 -12.07
N ALA A 297 31.58 -3.82 -12.06
CA ALA A 297 31.26 -2.59 -12.76
C ALA A 297 31.38 -1.38 -11.81
N GLY A 298 30.89 -1.43 -10.57
CA GLY A 298 30.93 -0.29 -9.65
C GLY A 298 30.89 -0.69 -8.19
N GLY A 299 30.31 0.18 -7.35
CA GLY A 299 29.87 -0.24 -6.01
C GLY A 299 28.64 -1.15 -6.12
N ASP A 300 28.66 -2.28 -5.41
CA ASP A 300 27.51 -3.19 -5.31
C ASP A 300 26.27 -2.48 -4.74
N GLY A 301 25.09 -2.84 -5.25
CA GLY A 301 23.82 -2.38 -4.72
C GLY A 301 23.47 -3.01 -3.37
N GLY A 302 22.70 -2.28 -2.56
CA GLY A 302 22.19 -2.76 -1.28
C GLY A 302 21.04 -3.76 -1.45
N SER A 303 20.97 -4.77 -0.58
CA SER A 303 19.84 -5.71 -0.54
C SER A 303 18.56 -5.06 -0.01
N GLY A 304 17.40 -5.51 -0.48
CA GLY A 304 16.10 -5.06 0.01
C GLY A 304 15.81 -5.55 1.44
N GLY A 305 15.14 -4.71 2.23
CA GLY A 305 14.70 -5.07 3.58
C GLY A 305 13.65 -6.18 3.59
N HIS A 306 13.71 -7.05 4.59
CA HIS A 306 12.75 -8.15 4.82
C HIS A 306 12.69 -8.49 6.31
N GLY A 307 11.54 -8.94 6.80
CA GLY A 307 11.33 -9.30 8.21
C GLY A 307 11.62 -8.12 9.13
N THR A 308 12.64 -8.28 9.98
CA THR A 308 13.23 -7.21 10.81
C THR A 308 14.62 -6.78 10.33
N THR A 309 15.09 -7.31 9.20
CA THR A 309 16.35 -6.95 8.57
C THR A 309 16.16 -5.67 7.78
N ALA A 310 16.82 -4.60 8.23
CA ALA A 310 16.87 -3.31 7.54
C ALA A 310 17.44 -3.44 6.11
N ALA A 311 17.12 -2.47 5.26
CA ALA A 311 17.66 -2.42 3.91
C ALA A 311 19.18 -2.22 3.91
N GLY A 312 19.87 -2.86 2.97
CA GLY A 312 21.31 -2.70 2.77
C GLY A 312 21.64 -1.34 2.16
N GLN A 313 22.78 -0.76 2.58
CA GLN A 313 23.36 0.39 1.92
C GLN A 313 23.98 -0.04 0.58
N GLY A 314 23.98 0.86 -0.41
CA GLY A 314 24.82 0.70 -1.60
C GLY A 314 26.30 0.92 -1.23
N ALA A 315 27.21 0.14 -1.83
CA ALA A 315 28.63 0.26 -1.58
C ALA A 315 29.23 1.50 -2.25
N ASP A 316 30.17 2.15 -1.56
CA ASP A 316 30.98 3.22 -2.14
C ASP A 316 31.87 2.67 -3.27
N SER A 317 32.21 3.51 -4.25
CA SER A 317 33.27 3.26 -5.21
C SER A 317 34.20 4.48 -5.28
N LEU A 318 35.44 4.30 -5.71
CA LEU A 318 36.38 5.41 -5.89
C LEU A 318 36.35 5.87 -7.35
N ASP A 319 36.83 5.02 -8.26
CA ASP A 319 37.00 5.31 -9.69
C ASP A 319 35.70 5.28 -10.52
N ARG A 320 34.54 5.02 -9.90
CA ARG A 320 33.30 4.59 -10.61
C ARG A 320 32.02 5.05 -9.89
N GLY A 321 30.86 4.65 -10.43
CA GLY A 321 29.59 4.83 -9.76
C GLY A 321 29.47 4.07 -8.44
N GLY A 322 28.91 4.72 -7.42
CA GLY A 322 28.48 4.07 -6.18
C GLY A 322 27.20 3.25 -6.38
N GLY A 323 27.01 2.20 -5.60
CA GLY A 323 25.82 1.35 -5.67
C GLY A 323 24.57 2.05 -5.14
N GLY A 324 23.39 1.69 -5.63
CA GLY A 324 22.12 2.17 -5.07
C GLY A 324 21.77 1.44 -3.78
N GLY A 325 21.09 2.11 -2.84
CA GLY A 325 20.60 1.48 -1.61
C GLY A 325 19.39 0.57 -1.84
N GLY A 326 19.20 -0.45 -1.00
CA GLY A 326 18.04 -1.33 -1.07
C GLY A 326 16.75 -0.63 -0.58
N GLY A 327 15.59 -1.03 -1.08
CA GLY A 327 14.30 -0.53 -0.59
C GLY A 327 13.97 -1.07 0.80
N SER A 328 13.22 -0.31 1.60
CA SER A 328 12.73 -0.74 2.91
C SER A 328 11.66 -1.83 2.80
N VAL A 329 11.36 -2.49 3.92
CA VAL A 329 10.09 -3.21 4.08
C VAL A 329 8.89 -2.26 3.91
N GLY A 330 7.76 -2.83 3.54
CA GLY A 330 6.44 -2.21 3.55
C GLY A 330 5.76 -2.34 4.91
N ILE A 331 4.44 -2.45 4.93
CA ILE A 331 3.63 -2.57 6.16
C ILE A 331 2.64 -3.73 6.01
N VAL A 332 2.59 -4.60 7.02
CA VAL A 332 1.52 -5.60 7.18
C VAL A 332 0.67 -5.23 8.40
N LEU A 333 -0.65 -5.32 8.28
CA LEU A 333 -1.61 -5.07 9.36
C LEU A 333 -2.55 -6.27 9.49
N LEU A 334 -2.73 -6.78 10.70
CA LEU A 334 -3.74 -7.80 11.02
C LEU A 334 -4.66 -7.24 12.10
N ARG A 335 -5.97 -7.22 11.84
CA ARG A 335 -7.00 -6.70 12.76
C ARG A 335 -8.07 -7.77 12.94
N GLY A 336 -7.93 -8.55 14.01
CA GLY A 336 -8.77 -9.73 14.26
C GLY A 336 -8.16 -10.71 15.26
N THR A 337 -8.87 -11.80 15.52
CA THR A 337 -8.29 -12.98 16.17
C THR A 337 -7.48 -13.75 15.13
N VAL A 338 -6.15 -13.75 15.25
CA VAL A 338 -5.26 -14.45 14.31
C VAL A 338 -4.94 -15.84 14.84
N GLU A 339 -5.20 -16.86 14.03
CA GLU A 339 -4.93 -18.26 14.32
C GLU A 339 -3.99 -18.88 13.25
N GLY A 340 -3.19 -19.87 13.64
CA GLY A 340 -2.29 -20.60 12.75
C GLY A 340 -0.84 -20.10 12.73
N SER A 341 -0.08 -20.45 11.69
CA SER A 341 1.39 -20.28 11.65
C SER A 341 1.99 -19.74 10.34
N GLY A 342 1.14 -19.14 9.48
CA GLY A 342 1.56 -18.52 8.22
C GLY A 342 2.76 -17.58 8.34
N THR A 343 3.62 -17.55 7.31
CA THR A 343 4.85 -16.75 7.30
C THR A 343 4.58 -15.34 6.81
N ILE A 344 4.97 -14.33 7.59
CA ILE A 344 4.66 -12.92 7.35
C ILE A 344 5.92 -12.05 7.37
N SER A 345 6.07 -11.13 6.41
CA SER A 345 7.21 -10.22 6.33
C SER A 345 6.84 -8.82 5.77
N PRO A 346 7.13 -7.70 6.46
CA PRO A 346 7.64 -7.61 7.83
C PRO A 346 6.61 -8.13 8.86
N PRO A 347 6.99 -8.28 10.14
CA PRO A 347 6.04 -8.59 11.20
C PRO A 347 4.85 -7.60 11.22
N PRO A 348 3.63 -8.06 11.55
CA PRO A 348 2.46 -7.19 11.63
C PRO A 348 2.68 -5.97 12.54
N SER A 349 2.26 -4.81 12.05
CA SER A 349 2.34 -3.53 12.77
C SER A 349 1.08 -3.31 13.62
N ASN A 350 1.27 -2.74 14.81
CA ASN A 350 0.21 -2.33 15.73
C ASN A 350 -0.20 -0.85 15.56
N ARG A 351 0.16 -0.21 14.43
CA ARG A 351 -0.11 1.22 14.16
C ARG A 351 -1.45 1.43 13.45
#